data_AF-A0A352PYC3-F1
#
_entry.id   AF-A0A352PYC3-F1
#
_cell.length_a   1.000
_cell.length_b   1.000
_cell.length_c   1.000
_cell.angle_alpha   90.00
_cell.angle_beta   90.00
_cell.angle_gamma   90.00
#
_symmetry.space_group_name_H-M   'P 1'
#
loop_
_entity.id
_entity.type
_entity.pdbx_description
1 polymer ?
#
loop_
_entity_poly.entity_id
_entity_poly.type
_entity_poly.pdbx_seq_one_letter_code
_entity_poly.pdbx_strand_id
1 'polypeptide(L)'
;MPNPSLRDSNLIYLHPTYRTKAQAVLDACDREQLPFRIFEGFRSPQRQQYLYEQGRTRPGDKVTNARPWTSFHQYGLATDFVLYQDDRWSWESAGEKVGWWNRLHEIGRTQGLEPLSWETPHLQLSGVSIGDLQEGRYPADGDTAWAENLEAAIISWTGIPPSPHAPVILAQRPPMEPEVIERVAAGEVPPAPADDWRSRF
;
A
#
# COMPACT_ATOMS: atom_id res chain seq x y z
N MET A 1 -14.91 0.46 -6.60
CA MET A 1 -13.50 0.73 -6.96
C MET A 1 -13.06 1.99 -6.23
N PRO A 2 -11.94 1.99 -5.50
CA PRO A 2 -11.39 3.21 -4.91
C PRO A 2 -11.16 4.27 -5.99
N ASN A 3 -11.40 5.54 -5.66
CA ASN A 3 -11.19 6.64 -6.61
C ASN A 3 -9.68 6.78 -6.91
N PRO A 4 -9.21 6.49 -8.13
CA PRO A 4 -7.77 6.47 -8.43
C PRO A 4 -7.12 7.86 -8.35
N SER A 5 -7.90 8.94 -8.32
CA SER A 5 -7.35 10.30 -8.17
C SER A 5 -6.97 10.65 -6.73
N LEU A 6 -7.50 9.91 -5.73
CA LEU A 6 -7.22 10.19 -4.32
C LEU A 6 -6.00 9.43 -3.83
N ARG A 7 -5.13 10.11 -3.10
CA ARG A 7 -4.00 9.50 -2.36
C ARG A 7 -4.50 8.90 -1.04
N ASP A 8 -3.77 7.94 -0.53
CA ASP A 8 -3.98 7.36 0.78
C ASP A 8 -2.71 7.52 1.62
N SER A 9 -2.83 8.01 2.85
CA SER A 9 -1.73 8.15 3.80
C SER A 9 -1.97 7.36 5.09
N ASN A 10 -3.00 6.50 5.12
CA ASN A 10 -3.33 5.69 6.27
C ASN A 10 -2.31 4.57 6.46
N LEU A 11 -1.59 4.63 7.58
CA LEU A 11 -0.52 3.69 7.89
C LEU A 11 -1.02 2.26 8.12
N ILE A 12 -2.31 2.07 8.42
CA ILE A 12 -2.88 0.73 8.65
C ILE A 12 -2.83 -0.16 7.39
N TYR A 13 -2.73 0.43 6.20
CA TYR A 13 -2.61 -0.31 4.94
C TYR A 13 -1.15 -0.59 4.54
N LEU A 14 -0.19 -0.12 5.33
CA LEU A 14 1.22 -0.47 5.18
C LEU A 14 1.50 -1.79 5.89
N HIS A 15 2.43 -2.57 5.34
CA HIS A 15 2.91 -3.78 5.98
C HIS A 15 3.50 -3.45 7.37
N PRO A 16 3.22 -4.20 8.46
CA PRO A 16 3.66 -3.86 9.82
C PRO A 16 5.15 -3.54 9.97
N THR A 17 6.00 -4.34 9.35
CA THR A 17 7.45 -4.10 9.27
C THR A 17 7.80 -2.73 8.69
N TYR A 18 7.14 -2.32 7.60
CA TYR A 18 7.36 -1.01 7.00
C TYR A 18 6.68 0.11 7.81
N ARG A 19 5.45 -0.11 8.28
CA ARG A 19 4.67 0.80 9.13
C ARG A 19 5.49 1.29 10.33
N THR A 20 6.13 0.36 11.03
CA THR A 20 6.98 0.65 12.20
C THR A 20 8.17 1.53 11.82
N LYS A 21 8.82 1.24 10.69
CA LYS A 21 9.96 2.01 10.18
C LYS A 21 9.54 3.41 9.72
N ALA A 22 8.43 3.52 9.01
CA ALA A 22 7.88 4.80 8.57
C ALA A 22 7.52 5.69 9.76
N GLN A 23 6.94 5.12 10.82
CA GLN A 23 6.70 5.86 12.06
C GLN A 23 8.01 6.32 12.72
N ALA A 24 9.04 5.47 12.76
CA ALA A 24 10.34 5.85 13.30
C ALA A 24 11.01 6.98 12.49
N VAL A 25 10.80 7.03 11.17
CA VAL A 25 11.23 8.17 10.33
C VAL A 25 10.48 9.45 10.73
N LEU A 26 9.15 9.40 10.87
CA LEU A 26 8.35 10.56 11.31
C LEU A 26 8.84 11.08 12.67
N ASP A 27 9.01 10.18 13.64
CA ASP A 27 9.46 10.54 14.99
C ASP A 27 10.86 11.16 14.98
N ALA A 28 11.74 10.71 14.08
CA ALA A 28 13.07 11.29 13.89
C ALA A 28 13.01 12.66 13.22
N CYS A 29 12.19 12.83 12.20
CA CYS A 29 11.96 14.13 11.58
C CYS A 29 11.40 15.14 12.59
N ASP A 30 10.41 14.76 13.40
CA ASP A 30 9.82 15.64 14.42
C ASP A 30 10.85 16.03 15.49
N ARG A 31 11.70 15.08 15.94
CA ARG A 31 12.78 15.36 16.89
C ARG A 31 13.83 16.34 16.34
N GLU A 32 14.11 16.26 15.05
CA GLU A 32 15.05 17.14 14.35
C GLU A 32 14.38 18.39 13.79
N GLN A 33 13.11 18.62 14.09
CA GLN A 33 12.32 19.77 13.62
C GLN A 33 12.28 19.87 12.08
N LEU A 34 12.35 18.72 11.39
CA LEU A 34 12.19 18.61 9.95
C LEU A 34 10.71 18.42 9.62
N PRO A 35 10.07 19.33 8.86
CA PRO A 35 8.62 19.33 8.69
C PRO A 35 8.17 18.32 7.62
N PHE A 36 8.70 17.09 7.63
CA PHE A 36 8.27 16.02 6.72
C PHE A 36 7.01 15.34 7.25
N ARG A 37 6.07 15.07 6.34
CA ARG A 37 4.87 14.28 6.59
C ARG A 37 4.67 13.28 5.47
N ILE A 38 3.95 12.20 5.74
CA ILE A 38 3.59 11.21 4.71
C ILE A 38 2.55 11.84 3.78
N PHE A 39 2.95 12.03 2.53
CA PHE A 39 2.10 12.50 1.45
C PHE A 39 1.26 11.36 0.89
N GLU A 40 1.88 10.19 0.70
CA GLU A 40 1.23 8.99 0.16
C GLU A 40 1.90 7.73 0.70
N GLY A 41 1.09 6.74 1.09
CA GLY A 41 1.50 5.41 1.54
C GLY A 41 1.05 4.34 0.57
N PHE A 42 0.06 3.51 0.96
CA PHE A 42 -0.46 2.50 0.06
C PHE A 42 -1.08 3.13 -1.20
N ARG A 43 -0.71 2.59 -2.38
CA ARG A 43 -1.21 3.05 -3.67
C ARG A 43 -1.85 1.88 -4.40
N SER A 44 -3.13 1.97 -4.74
CA SER A 44 -3.80 0.90 -5.49
C SER A 44 -3.23 0.76 -6.92
N PRO A 45 -3.35 -0.41 -7.57
CA PRO A 45 -2.91 -0.57 -8.95
C PRO A 45 -3.67 0.34 -9.93
N GLN A 46 -4.94 0.64 -9.68
CA GLN A 46 -5.72 1.58 -10.49
C GLN A 46 -5.17 3.01 -10.35
N ARG A 47 -4.76 3.42 -9.13
CA ARG A 47 -4.08 4.69 -8.91
C ARG A 47 -2.70 4.70 -9.57
N GLN A 48 -1.91 3.62 -9.47
CA GLN A 48 -0.63 3.53 -10.15
C GLN A 48 -0.80 3.64 -11.67
N GLN A 49 -1.80 2.99 -12.25
CA GLN A 49 -2.14 3.14 -13.67
C GLN A 49 -2.50 4.58 -13.99
N TYR A 50 -3.35 5.21 -13.18
CA TYR A 50 -3.72 6.61 -13.34
C TYR A 50 -2.48 7.52 -13.31
N LEU A 51 -1.54 7.34 -12.39
CA LEU A 51 -0.30 8.14 -12.37
C LEU A 51 0.60 7.84 -13.56
N TYR A 52 0.73 6.57 -13.97
CA TYR A 52 1.55 6.15 -15.10
C TYR A 52 1.05 6.74 -16.43
N GLU A 53 -0.25 6.81 -16.65
CA GLU A 53 -0.86 7.36 -17.85
C GLU A 53 -0.69 8.88 -18.00
N GLN A 54 -0.40 9.61 -16.92
CA GLN A 54 -0.16 11.05 -16.95
C GLN A 54 1.11 11.39 -17.76
N GLY A 55 0.99 12.36 -18.68
CA GLY A 55 2.06 12.72 -19.61
C GLY A 55 2.39 11.63 -20.63
N ARG A 56 1.52 10.63 -20.78
CA ARG A 56 1.60 9.56 -21.78
C ARG A 56 0.33 9.49 -22.61
N THR A 57 -0.77 9.10 -21.97
CA THR A 57 -2.11 8.95 -22.59
C THR A 57 -3.13 9.92 -22.01
N ARG A 58 -2.87 10.46 -20.80
CA ARG A 58 -3.60 11.60 -20.24
C ARG A 58 -2.70 12.85 -20.18
N PRO A 59 -3.27 14.07 -20.23
CA PRO A 59 -2.51 15.31 -20.07
C PRO A 59 -1.78 15.43 -18.73
N GLY A 60 -0.77 16.30 -18.66
CA GLY A 60 0.03 16.60 -17.47
C GLY A 60 1.47 16.08 -17.57
N ASP A 61 2.28 16.37 -16.56
CA ASP A 61 3.68 15.91 -16.52
C ASP A 61 3.78 14.43 -16.11
N LYS A 62 4.83 13.75 -16.56
CA LYS A 62 5.10 12.37 -16.13
C LYS A 62 5.55 12.38 -14.67
N VAL A 63 4.77 11.75 -13.79
CA VAL A 63 5.06 11.70 -12.34
C VAL A 63 5.62 10.34 -11.88
N THR A 64 5.56 9.31 -12.72
CA THR A 64 6.13 8.00 -12.41
C THR A 64 6.53 7.26 -13.69
N ASN A 65 7.50 6.36 -13.54
CA ASN A 65 7.87 5.37 -14.56
C ASN A 65 7.36 3.97 -14.22
N ALA A 66 6.90 3.74 -12.98
CA ALA A 66 6.39 2.44 -12.55
C ALA A 66 5.02 2.17 -13.17
N ARG A 67 4.89 0.99 -13.77
CA ARG A 67 3.61 0.44 -14.20
C ARG A 67 2.88 -0.14 -12.98
N PRO A 68 1.58 -0.49 -13.12
CA PRO A 68 0.91 -1.27 -12.10
C PRO A 68 1.72 -2.52 -11.72
N TRP A 69 1.79 -2.77 -10.42
CA TRP A 69 2.47 -3.87 -9.73
C TRP A 69 4.00 -3.84 -9.81
N THR A 70 4.58 -2.71 -10.23
CA THR A 70 6.03 -2.49 -10.26
C THR A 70 6.49 -1.37 -9.31
N SER A 71 5.68 -1.04 -8.30
CA SER A 71 6.00 -0.05 -7.25
C SER A 71 5.72 -0.62 -5.87
N PHE A 72 6.59 -0.32 -4.91
CA PHE A 72 6.48 -0.78 -3.52
C PHE A 72 5.27 -0.22 -2.77
N HIS A 73 4.73 0.93 -3.20
CA HIS A 73 3.51 1.49 -2.64
C HIS A 73 2.32 0.53 -2.76
N GLN A 74 2.27 -0.25 -3.84
CA GLN A 74 1.20 -1.21 -4.09
C GLN A 74 1.24 -2.45 -3.20
N TYR A 75 2.34 -2.61 -2.45
CA TYR A 75 2.54 -3.69 -1.50
C TYR A 75 2.57 -3.15 -0.06
N GLY A 76 2.33 -1.86 0.15
CA GLY A 76 2.41 -1.24 1.48
C GLY A 76 3.84 -1.19 2.04
N LEU A 77 4.85 -1.14 1.17
CA LEU A 77 6.27 -1.18 1.51
C LEU A 77 7.04 0.10 1.12
N ALA A 78 6.31 1.17 0.80
CA ALA A 78 6.87 2.48 0.53
C ALA A 78 5.91 3.60 0.94
N THR A 79 6.48 4.78 1.22
CA THR A 79 5.78 6.04 1.43
C THR A 79 6.57 7.18 0.83
N ASP A 80 5.85 8.18 0.35
CA ASP A 80 6.40 9.47 -0.04
C ASP A 80 6.34 10.42 1.15
N PHE A 81 7.51 10.90 1.59
CA PHE A 81 7.65 11.94 2.60
C PHE A 81 7.85 13.29 1.94
N VAL A 82 7.02 14.27 2.26
CA VAL A 82 7.04 15.61 1.65
C VAL A 82 7.00 16.67 2.73
N LEU A 83 7.62 17.82 2.48
CA LEU A 83 7.57 18.95 3.40
C LEU A 83 6.12 19.42 3.54
N TYR A 84 5.69 19.66 4.78
CA TYR A 84 4.37 20.17 5.12
C TYR A 84 4.51 21.34 6.10
N GLN A 85 4.31 22.56 5.58
CA GLN A 85 4.49 23.82 6.31
C GLN A 85 3.33 24.76 5.98
N ASP A 86 2.83 25.50 6.97
CA ASP A 86 1.71 26.42 6.80
C ASP A 86 0.50 25.77 6.11
N ASP A 87 0.16 24.55 6.53
CA ASP A 87 -0.90 23.69 5.97
C ASP A 87 -0.76 23.37 4.47
N ARG A 88 0.44 23.53 3.90
CA ARG A 88 0.73 23.31 2.48
C ARG A 88 1.85 22.30 2.26
N TRP A 89 1.67 21.48 1.24
CA TRP A 89 2.70 20.57 0.73
C TRP A 89 3.72 21.33 -0.11
N SER A 90 5.00 21.01 0.05
CA SER A 90 6.11 21.63 -0.68
C SER A 90 7.14 20.60 -1.13
N TRP A 91 7.51 20.68 -2.41
CA TRP A 91 8.62 19.92 -3.00
C TRP A 91 9.90 20.75 -3.14
N GLU A 92 9.93 21.94 -2.54
CA GLU A 92 11.09 22.81 -2.59
C GLU A 92 12.36 22.06 -2.13
N SER A 93 13.39 22.10 -2.96
CA SER A 93 14.61 21.34 -2.79
C SER A 93 15.86 22.19 -3.01
N ALA A 94 15.74 23.52 -2.96
CA ALA A 94 16.87 24.45 -2.99
C ALA A 94 17.20 25.02 -1.59
N GLY A 95 18.35 25.67 -1.49
CA GLY A 95 18.82 26.30 -0.24
C GLY A 95 18.99 25.29 0.89
N GLU A 96 18.52 25.65 2.09
CA GLU A 96 18.59 24.79 3.29
C GLU A 96 17.86 23.45 3.12
N LYS A 97 16.83 23.41 2.27
CA LYS A 97 15.98 22.22 2.09
C LYS A 97 16.73 21.08 1.41
N VAL A 98 17.80 21.37 0.67
CA VAL A 98 18.75 20.36 0.19
C VAL A 98 19.25 19.52 1.37
N GLY A 99 19.63 20.18 2.47
CA GLY A 99 20.08 19.52 3.70
C GLY A 99 18.98 18.70 4.35
N TRP A 100 17.73 19.20 4.34
CA TRP A 100 16.59 18.47 4.92
C TRP A 100 16.26 17.19 4.15
N TRP A 101 16.25 17.24 2.81
CA TRP A 101 16.05 16.05 1.97
C TRP A 101 17.16 15.02 2.16
N ASN A 102 18.42 15.46 2.19
CA ASN A 102 19.55 14.58 2.50
C ASN A 102 19.40 13.94 3.88
N ARG A 103 18.97 14.72 4.88
CA ARG A 103 18.78 14.23 6.23
C ARG A 103 17.65 13.22 6.36
N LEU A 104 16.52 13.44 5.67
CA LEU A 104 15.44 12.46 5.55
C LEU A 104 15.96 11.13 4.99
N HIS A 105 16.78 11.17 3.95
CA HIS A 105 17.36 9.96 3.34
C HIS A 105 18.33 9.25 4.28
N GLU A 106 19.13 9.97 5.05
CA GLU A 106 19.98 9.39 6.09
C GLU A 106 19.14 8.71 7.17
N ILE A 107 18.12 9.39 7.70
CA ILE A 107 17.18 8.84 8.67
C ILE A 107 16.55 7.55 8.12
N GLY A 108 16.02 7.59 6.89
CA GLY A 108 15.47 6.41 6.22
C GLY A 108 16.44 5.23 6.20
N ARG A 109 17.70 5.47 5.80
CA ARG A 109 18.73 4.42 5.80
C ARG A 109 18.99 3.83 7.18
N THR A 110 19.02 4.66 8.24
CA THR A 110 19.17 4.15 9.61
C THR A 110 18.01 3.22 10.04
N GLN A 111 16.83 3.38 9.44
CA GLN A 111 15.67 2.53 9.69
C GLN A 111 15.60 1.29 8.78
N GLY A 112 16.60 1.08 7.91
CA GLY A 112 16.60 0.01 6.91
C GLY A 112 15.64 0.28 5.74
N LEU A 113 15.47 1.56 5.40
CA LEU A 113 14.76 2.01 4.20
C LEU A 113 15.75 2.54 3.17
N GLU A 114 15.39 2.45 1.91
CA GLU A 114 16.18 2.96 0.79
C GLU A 114 15.45 4.10 0.06
N PRO A 115 16.12 5.25 -0.18
CA PRO A 115 15.62 6.26 -1.08
C PRO A 115 15.89 5.92 -2.54
N LEU A 116 15.14 6.51 -3.46
CA LEU A 116 15.40 6.43 -4.90
C LEU A 116 16.15 7.68 -5.38
N SER A 117 17.14 7.50 -6.26
CA SER A 117 17.95 8.62 -6.77
C SER A 117 17.19 9.56 -7.72
N TRP A 118 16.03 9.12 -8.25
CA TRP A 118 15.20 9.86 -9.19
C TRP A 118 13.86 10.33 -8.59
N GLU A 119 13.58 10.00 -7.32
CA GLU A 119 12.32 10.33 -6.65
C GLU A 119 12.60 10.70 -5.20
N THR A 120 12.95 11.96 -4.97
CA THR A 120 13.41 12.47 -3.67
C THR A 120 12.46 12.15 -2.50
N PRO A 121 11.12 12.21 -2.63
CA PRO A 121 10.20 11.89 -1.54
C PRO A 121 10.17 10.42 -1.10
N HIS A 122 10.56 9.51 -1.99
CA HIS A 122 10.25 8.09 -1.85
C HIS A 122 11.24 7.39 -0.91
N LEU A 123 10.72 6.67 0.07
CA LEU A 123 11.46 5.70 0.87
C LEU A 123 10.76 4.33 0.78
N GLN A 124 11.51 3.26 0.49
CA GLN A 124 10.97 1.89 0.47
C GLN A 124 11.76 0.94 1.36
N LEU A 125 11.17 -0.21 1.68
CA LEU A 125 11.86 -1.24 2.45
C LEU A 125 13.10 -1.76 1.71
N SER A 126 14.28 -1.69 2.33
CA SER A 126 15.51 -2.19 1.71
C SER A 126 15.56 -3.73 1.70
N GLY A 127 16.28 -4.30 0.72
CA GLY A 127 16.56 -5.73 0.67
C GLY A 127 15.37 -6.60 0.22
N VAL A 128 14.35 -6.00 -0.36
CA VAL A 128 13.18 -6.69 -0.92
C VAL A 128 13.20 -6.56 -2.44
N SER A 129 12.82 -7.61 -3.16
CA SER A 129 12.73 -7.61 -4.62
C SER A 129 11.29 -7.41 -5.09
N ILE A 130 11.08 -6.54 -6.07
CA ILE A 130 9.76 -6.40 -6.71
C ILE A 130 9.28 -7.72 -7.33
N GLY A 131 10.20 -8.55 -7.83
CA GLY A 131 9.87 -9.86 -8.39
C GLY A 131 9.41 -10.84 -7.32
N ASP A 132 10.01 -10.80 -6.12
CA ASP A 132 9.54 -11.59 -4.98
C ASP A 132 8.12 -11.20 -4.58
N LEU A 133 7.85 -9.90 -4.49
CA LEU A 133 6.51 -9.38 -4.19
C LEU A 133 5.47 -9.81 -5.24
N GLN A 134 5.85 -9.80 -6.52
CA GLN A 134 4.99 -10.26 -7.61
C GLN A 134 4.66 -11.75 -7.50
N GLU A 135 5.63 -12.55 -7.05
CA GLU A 135 5.47 -13.99 -6.82
C GLU A 135 4.81 -14.32 -5.46
N GLY A 136 4.33 -13.31 -4.72
CA GLY A 136 3.66 -13.49 -3.42
C GLY A 136 4.60 -13.74 -2.24
N ARG A 137 5.91 -13.53 -2.42
CA ARG A 137 6.91 -13.60 -1.35
C ARG A 137 7.03 -12.23 -0.67
N TYR A 138 6.16 -12.02 0.29
CA TYR A 138 6.14 -10.81 1.12
C TYR A 138 7.08 -10.93 2.32
N PRO A 139 7.50 -9.80 2.93
CA PRO A 139 8.15 -9.83 4.24
C PRO A 139 7.31 -10.60 5.27
N ALA A 140 7.97 -11.20 6.26
CA ALA A 140 7.29 -11.86 7.36
C ALA A 140 6.51 -10.84 8.22
N ASP A 141 5.58 -11.34 9.03
CA ASP A 141 4.79 -10.57 10.00
C ASP A 141 3.78 -9.58 9.38
N GLY A 142 3.17 -9.95 8.26
CA GLY A 142 2.00 -9.25 7.71
C GLY A 142 0.79 -9.35 8.64
N ASP A 143 0.08 -8.23 8.86
CA ASP A 143 -1.17 -8.21 9.63
C ASP A 143 -2.41 -8.31 8.72
N THR A 144 -3.56 -8.61 9.32
CA THR A 144 -4.82 -8.78 8.58
C THR A 144 -5.23 -7.52 7.83
N ALA A 145 -5.04 -6.33 8.42
CA ALA A 145 -5.44 -5.07 7.78
C ALA A 145 -4.65 -4.79 6.48
N TRP A 146 -3.34 -5.03 6.49
CA TRP A 146 -2.51 -4.95 5.30
C TRP A 146 -2.89 -6.05 4.29
N ALA A 147 -3.05 -7.29 4.75
CA ALA A 147 -3.31 -8.44 3.88
C ALA A 147 -4.66 -8.32 3.16
N GLU A 148 -5.74 -7.95 3.87
CA GLU A 148 -7.07 -7.73 3.28
C GLU A 148 -7.07 -6.56 2.28
N ASN A 149 -6.38 -5.46 2.60
CA ASN A 149 -6.25 -4.33 1.69
C ASN A 149 -5.48 -4.72 0.40
N LEU A 150 -4.40 -5.49 0.54
CA LEU A 150 -3.63 -5.99 -0.60
C LEU A 150 -4.45 -6.97 -1.45
N GLU A 151 -5.17 -7.91 -0.82
CA GLU A 151 -6.04 -8.85 -1.52
C GLU A 151 -7.17 -8.13 -2.26
N ALA A 152 -7.81 -7.13 -1.64
CA ALA A 152 -8.83 -6.31 -2.31
C ALA A 152 -8.27 -5.58 -3.54
N ALA A 153 -7.03 -5.07 -3.45
CA ALA A 153 -6.34 -4.45 -4.58
C ALA A 153 -6.01 -5.47 -5.69
N ILE A 154 -5.62 -6.68 -5.34
CA ILE A 154 -5.37 -7.80 -6.26
C ILE A 154 -6.66 -8.19 -6.99
N ILE A 155 -7.74 -8.49 -6.26
CA ILE A 155 -9.02 -8.95 -6.82
C ILE A 155 -9.65 -7.88 -7.73
N SER A 156 -9.51 -6.61 -7.36
CA SER A 156 -10.09 -5.51 -8.15
C SER A 156 -9.30 -5.17 -9.42
N TRP A 157 -8.12 -5.74 -9.62
CA TRP A 157 -7.27 -5.43 -10.76
C TRP A 157 -7.49 -6.40 -11.92
N THR A 158 -7.82 -5.85 -13.09
CA THR A 158 -8.01 -6.62 -14.33
C THR A 158 -7.10 -6.15 -15.47
N GLY A 159 -6.08 -5.34 -15.16
CA GLY A 159 -5.20 -4.72 -16.14
C GLY A 159 -3.88 -5.46 -16.37
N ILE A 160 -2.95 -4.81 -17.06
CA ILE A 160 -1.61 -5.33 -17.38
C ILE A 160 -0.53 -4.51 -16.67
N PRO A 161 0.48 -5.16 -16.04
CA PRO A 161 0.67 -6.61 -15.89
C PRO A 161 -0.39 -7.26 -14.98
N PRO A 162 -0.55 -8.60 -15.00
CA PRO A 162 -1.46 -9.29 -14.07
C PRO A 162 -1.10 -8.99 -12.61
N SER A 163 -2.08 -9.16 -11.73
CA SER A 163 -1.88 -8.98 -10.29
C SER A 163 -0.89 -10.00 -9.70
N PRO A 164 -0.21 -9.65 -8.60
CA PRO A 164 0.62 -10.58 -7.85
C PRO A 164 -0.21 -11.68 -7.17
N HIS A 165 0.46 -12.69 -6.61
CA HIS A 165 -0.20 -13.70 -5.77
C HIS A 165 -0.62 -13.11 -4.42
N ALA A 166 -1.84 -13.39 -3.95
CA ALA A 166 -2.33 -12.91 -2.66
C ALA A 166 -1.51 -13.46 -1.47
N PRO A 167 -1.37 -12.71 -0.37
CA PRO A 167 -0.69 -13.19 0.83
C PRO A 167 -1.46 -14.35 1.48
N VAL A 168 -0.76 -15.41 1.89
CA VAL A 168 -1.35 -16.64 2.48
C VAL A 168 -1.68 -16.47 3.97
N ILE A 169 -2.00 -15.24 4.41
CA ILE A 169 -2.29 -14.90 5.81
C ILE A 169 -3.80 -14.97 6.11
N LEU A 170 -4.63 -14.84 5.09
CA LEU A 170 -6.07 -14.75 5.25
C LEU A 170 -6.70 -16.13 5.39
N ALA A 171 -7.50 -16.33 6.44
CA ALA A 171 -8.28 -17.53 6.62
C ALA A 171 -9.26 -17.67 5.45
N GLN A 172 -9.14 -18.76 4.69
CA GLN A 172 -10.07 -19.02 3.60
C GLN A 172 -11.45 -19.35 4.18
N ARG A 173 -12.49 -18.80 3.56
CA ARG A 173 -13.86 -19.23 3.87
C ARG A 173 -13.96 -20.73 3.59
N PRO A 174 -14.44 -21.55 4.55
CA PRO A 174 -14.61 -22.98 4.29
C PRO A 174 -15.55 -23.19 3.09
N PRO A 175 -15.33 -24.27 2.30
CA PRO A 175 -16.26 -24.61 1.24
C PRO A 175 -17.67 -24.78 1.81
N MET A 176 -18.68 -24.53 0.99
CA MET A 176 -20.04 -24.93 1.38
C MET A 176 -20.07 -26.46 1.51
N GLU A 177 -20.73 -26.96 2.55
CA GLU A 177 -20.92 -28.39 2.74
C GLU A 177 -21.59 -29.01 1.50
N PRO A 178 -21.16 -30.19 1.02
CA PRO A 178 -21.72 -30.82 -0.18
C PRO A 178 -23.25 -30.94 -0.14
N GLU A 179 -23.81 -31.26 1.03
CA GLU A 179 -25.27 -31.35 1.23
C GLU A 179 -25.99 -30.01 1.01
N VAL A 180 -25.36 -28.89 1.37
CA VAL A 180 -25.91 -27.56 1.12
C VAL A 180 -25.85 -27.22 -0.37
N ILE A 181 -24.77 -27.61 -1.04
CA ILE A 181 -24.62 -27.42 -2.50
C ILE A 181 -25.72 -28.18 -3.25
N GLU A 182 -25.95 -29.45 -2.91
CA GLU A 182 -26.98 -30.29 -3.55
C GLU A 182 -28.39 -29.74 -3.32
N ARG A 183 -28.71 -29.31 -2.10
CA ARG A 183 -30.02 -28.75 -1.76
C ARG A 183 -30.30 -27.42 -2.47
N VAL A 184 -29.31 -26.53 -2.52
CA VAL A 184 -29.42 -25.27 -3.27
C VAL A 184 -29.57 -25.54 -4.77
N ALA A 185 -28.83 -26.51 -5.31
CA ALA A 185 -28.96 -26.91 -6.72
C ALA A 185 -30.35 -27.52 -7.04
N ALA A 186 -30.98 -28.16 -6.06
CA ALA A 186 -32.36 -28.66 -6.14
C ALA A 186 -33.44 -27.58 -5.95
N GLY A 187 -33.06 -26.31 -5.74
CA GLY A 187 -33.99 -25.20 -5.50
C GLY A 187 -34.56 -25.16 -4.08
N GLU A 188 -34.01 -25.96 -3.16
CA GLU A 188 -34.38 -25.94 -1.75
C GLU A 188 -33.58 -24.87 -1.02
N VAL A 189 -34.29 -23.96 -0.32
CA VAL A 189 -33.63 -23.08 0.64
C VAL A 189 -33.44 -23.87 1.93
N PRO A 190 -32.19 -24.10 2.39
CA PRO A 190 -31.97 -24.77 3.67
C PRO A 190 -32.68 -23.98 4.78
N PRO A 191 -33.37 -24.66 5.72
CA PRO A 191 -34.00 -23.97 6.84
C PRO A 191 -32.92 -23.19 7.60
N ALA A 192 -33.30 -22.02 8.13
CA ALA A 192 -32.41 -21.26 8.99
C ALA A 192 -31.87 -22.17 10.10
N PRO A 193 -30.57 -22.10 10.43
CA PRO A 193 -30.01 -22.93 11.49
C PRO A 193 -30.82 -22.72 12.78
N ALA A 194 -31.10 -23.81 13.49
CA ALA A 194 -31.93 -23.80 14.70
C ALA A 194 -31.32 -23.00 15.86
N ASP A 195 -30.07 -22.57 15.75
CA ASP A 195 -29.42 -21.61 16.63
C ASP A 195 -29.14 -20.30 15.87
N ASP A 196 -30.15 -19.44 15.84
CA ASP A 196 -29.99 -18.03 15.46
C ASP A 196 -29.19 -17.31 16.56
N TRP A 197 -27.98 -16.85 16.24
CA TRP A 197 -27.15 -16.04 17.14
C TRP A 197 -27.84 -14.74 17.58
N ARG A 198 -28.89 -14.29 16.87
CA ARG A 198 -29.74 -13.15 17.28
C ARG A 198 -30.65 -13.47 18.46
N SER A 199 -30.68 -14.71 18.95
CA SER A 199 -31.43 -15.12 20.14
C SER A 199 -30.65 -14.95 21.45
N ARG A 200 -29.45 -14.36 21.42
CA ARG A 200 -28.57 -14.24 22.60
C ARG A 200 -28.32 -12.82 23.12
N PHE A 201 -28.90 -11.76 22.55
CA PHE A 201 -28.95 -10.42 23.13
C PHE A 201 -30.20 -9.66 22.70
#